data_AF-A0A7S4WA87-F1
#
_entry.id   AF-A0A7S4WA87-F1
#
_cell.length_a   1.000
_cell.length_b   1.000
_cell.length_c   1.000
_cell.angle_alpha   90.00
_cell.angle_beta   90.00
_cell.angle_gamma   90.00
#
_symmetry.space_group_name_H-M   'P 1'
#
loop_
_entity.id
_entity.type
_entity.pdbx_description
1 polymer ?
#
loop_
_entity_poly.entity_id
_entity_poly.type
_entity_poly.pdbx_seq_one_letter_code
_entity_poly.pdbx_strand_id
1 'polypeptide(L)'
;LVQPFMDYFHANLETSIQAKKAINELDELLITGFRGKEVELVDSLVSQLDDMEEQCAEREFALNKLLFEHEKSLPAVEVMFLYKIISKVGNIMTTSHRVGGHLLLLMAHY
;
A
#
# COMPACT_ATOMS: atom_id res chain seq x y z
N LEU A 1 7.59 -11.30 -16.71
CA LEU A 1 7.80 -10.87 -15.31
C LEU A 1 8.12 -9.38 -15.17
N VAL A 2 8.92 -8.75 -16.06
CA VAL A 2 9.30 -7.33 -15.92
C VAL A 2 8.10 -6.38 -15.86
N GLN A 3 7.21 -6.39 -16.86
CA GLN A 3 6.06 -5.45 -16.87
C GLN A 3 5.13 -5.67 -15.67
N PRO A 4 4.68 -6.90 -15.34
CA PRO A 4 3.86 -7.12 -14.14
C PRO A 4 4.54 -6.70 -12.83
N PHE A 5 5.87 -6.87 -12.74
CA PHE A 5 6.64 -6.40 -11.59
C PHE A 5 6.66 -4.86 -11.51
N MET A 6 6.88 -4.17 -12.62
CA MET A 6 6.85 -2.71 -12.66
C MET A 6 5.46 -2.17 -12.30
N ASP A 7 4.40 -2.79 -12.80
CA ASP A 7 3.02 -2.41 -12.49
C ASP A 7 2.73 -2.59 -10.98
N TYR A 8 3.18 -3.70 -10.39
CA TYR A 8 3.09 -3.93 -8.94
C TYR A 8 3.91 -2.90 -8.14
N PHE A 9 5.14 -2.61 -8.57
CA PHE A 9 6.01 -1.62 -7.94
C PHE A 9 5.38 -0.22 -7.95
N HIS A 10 4.86 0.21 -9.11
CA HIS A 10 4.20 1.50 -9.24
C HIS A 10 2.94 1.59 -8.39
N ALA A 11 2.12 0.54 -8.35
CA ALA A 11 0.97 0.50 -7.45
C ALA A 11 1.38 0.70 -5.98
N ASN A 12 2.39 -0.04 -5.50
CA ASN A 12 2.89 0.13 -4.12
C ASN A 12 3.42 1.55 -3.85
N LEU A 13 4.13 2.13 -4.81
CA LEU A 13 4.65 3.49 -4.70
C LEU A 13 3.51 4.52 -4.60
N GLU A 14 2.49 4.40 -5.45
CA GLU A 14 1.33 5.27 -5.45
C GLU A 14 0.54 5.17 -4.14
N THR A 15 0.32 3.94 -3.64
CA THR A 15 -0.33 3.70 -2.35
C THR A 15 0.43 4.33 -1.19
N SER A 16 1.77 4.22 -1.18
CA SER A 16 2.60 4.90 -0.17
C SER A 16 2.53 6.43 -0.25
N ILE A 17 2.43 7.00 -1.46
CA ILE A 17 2.22 8.44 -1.65
C ILE A 17 0.84 8.85 -1.11
N GLN A 18 -0.20 8.06 -1.36
CA GLN A 18 -1.55 8.32 -0.85
C GLN A 18 -1.60 8.29 0.68
N ALA A 19 -0.98 7.27 1.30
CA ALA A 19 -0.89 7.20 2.75
C ALA A 19 -0.17 8.42 3.35
N LYS A 20 0.91 8.89 2.70
CA LYS A 20 1.59 10.12 3.11
C LYS A 20 0.67 11.34 3.04
N LYS A 21 -0.18 11.45 2.01
CA LYS A 21 -1.18 12.53 1.94
C LYS A 21 -2.17 12.43 3.09
N ALA A 22 -2.75 11.24 3.35
CA ALA A 22 -3.67 11.04 4.46
C ALA A 22 -3.06 11.45 5.82
N ILE A 23 -1.77 11.12 6.04
CA ILE A 23 -1.02 11.55 7.24
C ILE A 23 -0.94 13.07 7.34
N ASN A 24 -0.52 13.74 6.26
CA ASN A 24 -0.37 15.20 6.27
C ASN A 24 -1.71 15.91 6.53
N GLU A 25 -2.80 15.42 5.94
CA GLU A 25 -4.14 16.02 6.13
C GLU A 25 -4.66 15.81 7.56
N LEU A 26 -4.31 14.71 8.22
CA LEU A 26 -4.60 14.55 9.64
C LEU A 26 -3.81 15.53 10.51
N ASP A 27 -2.54 15.78 10.20
CA ASP A 27 -1.76 16.78 10.94
C ASP A 27 -2.45 18.16 10.85
N GLU A 28 -3.02 18.51 9.70
CA GLU A 28 -3.84 19.72 9.53
C GLU A 28 -5.17 19.64 10.31
N LEU A 29 -5.86 18.50 10.30
CA LEU A 29 -7.09 18.25 11.07
C LEU A 29 -6.87 18.42 12.59
N LEU A 30 -5.72 17.95 13.10
CA LEU A 30 -5.30 18.08 14.49
C LEU A 30 -5.08 19.55 14.87
N ILE A 31 -4.47 20.34 13.99
CA ILE A 31 -4.20 21.77 14.21
C ILE A 31 -5.49 22.58 14.21
N THR A 32 -6.44 22.24 13.33
CA THR A 32 -7.74 22.96 13.20
C THR A 32 -8.77 22.54 14.25
N GLY A 33 -8.49 21.49 15.03
CA GLY A 33 -9.34 21.03 16.12
C GLY A 33 -10.57 20.24 15.65
N PHE A 34 -10.42 19.43 14.60
CA PHE A 34 -11.43 18.45 14.13
C PHE A 34 -12.82 19.05 13.86
N ARG A 35 -12.92 20.02 12.94
CA ARG A 35 -14.22 20.63 12.58
C ARG A 35 -14.62 20.29 11.15
N GLY A 36 -15.75 19.61 10.97
CA GLY A 36 -16.49 19.61 9.70
C GLY A 36 -15.77 18.96 8.51
N LYS A 37 -15.54 19.74 7.45
CA LYS A 37 -15.16 19.28 6.09
C LYS A 37 -13.84 18.51 6.03
N GLU A 38 -12.94 18.82 6.95
CA GLU A 38 -11.62 18.25 7.04
C GLU A 38 -11.69 16.79 7.50
N VAL A 39 -12.71 16.42 8.29
CA VAL A 39 -12.98 15.01 8.66
C VAL A 39 -13.43 14.21 7.43
N GLU A 40 -14.36 14.75 6.64
CA GLU A 40 -14.85 14.12 5.41
C GLU A 40 -13.71 13.91 4.39
N LEU A 41 -12.75 14.84 4.33
CA LEU A 41 -11.56 14.71 3.48
C LEU A 41 -10.67 13.54 3.94
N VAL A 42 -10.36 13.45 5.24
CA VAL A 42 -9.53 12.36 5.77
C VAL A 42 -10.22 11.00 5.57
N ASP A 43 -11.53 10.89 5.83
CA ASP A 43 -12.30 9.67 5.57
C ASP A 43 -12.22 9.24 4.09
N SER A 44 -12.36 10.20 3.17
CA SER A 44 -12.21 9.91 1.74
C SER A 44 -10.79 9.44 1.37
N LEU A 45 -9.75 9.97 2.01
CA LEU A 45 -8.37 9.58 1.73
C LEU A 45 -8.07 8.18 2.25
N VAL A 46 -8.63 7.81 3.41
CA VAL A 46 -8.54 6.47 3.98
C VAL A 46 -9.27 5.46 3.11
N SER A 47 -10.51 5.74 2.69
CA SER A 47 -11.26 4.84 1.79
C SER A 47 -10.53 4.63 0.46
N GLN A 48 -9.91 5.67 -0.10
CA GLN A 48 -9.09 5.53 -1.30
C GLN A 48 -7.84 4.70 -1.05
N LEU A 49 -7.24 4.80 0.14
CA LEU A 49 -6.08 4.00 0.50
C LEU A 49 -6.44 2.52 0.55
N ASP A 50 -7.57 2.16 1.17
CA ASP A 50 -8.06 0.78 1.24
C ASP A 50 -8.24 0.15 -0.16
N ASP A 51 -8.89 0.87 -1.08
CA ASP A 51 -9.09 0.42 -2.47
C ASP A 51 -7.75 0.19 -3.19
N MET A 52 -6.75 1.04 -2.93
CA MET A 52 -5.42 0.91 -3.52
C MET A 52 -4.65 -0.28 -2.93
N GLU A 53 -4.82 -0.57 -1.64
CA GLU A 53 -4.22 -1.73 -0.98
C GLU A 53 -4.77 -3.04 -1.53
N GLU A 54 -6.08 -3.11 -1.78
CA GLU A 54 -6.71 -4.27 -2.43
C GLU A 54 -6.10 -4.51 -3.82
N GLN A 55 -5.97 -3.47 -4.64
CA GLN A 55 -5.35 -3.57 -5.97
C GLN A 55 -3.89 -4.00 -5.93
N CYS A 56 -3.12 -3.55 -4.93
CA CYS A 56 -1.75 -4.01 -4.73
C CYS A 56 -1.70 -5.50 -4.39
N ALA A 57 -2.60 -5.99 -3.53
CA ALA A 57 -2.68 -7.41 -3.16
C ALA A 57 -3.03 -8.29 -4.37
N GLU A 58 -3.97 -7.86 -5.21
CA GLU A 58 -4.31 -8.55 -6.46
C GLU A 58 -3.12 -8.66 -7.41
N ARG A 59 -2.35 -7.56 -7.55
CA ARG A 59 -1.14 -7.53 -8.40
C ARG A 59 -0.03 -8.42 -7.85
N GLU A 60 0.16 -8.45 -6.53
CA GLU A 60 1.11 -9.36 -5.88
C GLU A 60 0.74 -10.83 -6.15
N PHE A 61 -0.53 -11.18 -5.98
CA PHE A 61 -1.03 -12.52 -6.25
C PHE A 61 -0.80 -12.92 -7.71
N ALA A 62 -1.16 -12.04 -8.66
CA ALA A 62 -0.97 -12.29 -10.08
C ALA A 62 0.52 -12.44 -10.45
N LEU A 63 1.40 -11.63 -9.87
CA LEU A 63 2.83 -11.68 -10.11
C LEU A 63 3.46 -12.96 -9.55
N ASN A 64 3.08 -13.37 -8.33
CA ASN A 64 3.54 -14.63 -7.73
C ASN A 64 3.05 -15.84 -8.52
N LYS A 65 1.80 -15.82 -9.00
CA LYS A 65 1.28 -16.87 -9.88
C LYS A 65 2.09 -16.97 -11.18
N LEU A 66 2.42 -15.84 -11.80
CA LEU A 66 3.25 -15.81 -13.01
C LEU A 66 4.66 -16.34 -12.74
N LEU A 67 5.26 -16.01 -11.59
CA LEU A 67 6.55 -16.55 -11.18
C LEU A 67 6.48 -18.07 -10.99
N PHE A 68 5.44 -18.56 -10.32
CA PHE A 68 5.19 -19.99 -10.10
C PHE A 68 5.17 -20.80 -11.41
N GLU A 69 4.51 -20.27 -12.45
CA GLU A 69 4.47 -20.89 -13.78
C GLU A 69 5.86 -21.05 -14.43
N HIS A 70 6.84 -20.22 -14.02
CA HIS A 70 8.18 -20.18 -14.60
C HIS A 70 9.26 -20.80 -13.70
N GLU A 71 8.94 -21.23 -12.47
CA GLU A 71 9.92 -21.68 -11.48
C GLU A 71 10.81 -22.82 -11.98
N LYS A 72 10.22 -23.77 -12.71
CA LYS A 72 10.95 -24.94 -13.23
C LYS A 72 11.99 -24.59 -14.29
N SER A 73 11.89 -23.40 -14.88
CA SER A 73 12.79 -22.91 -15.93
C SER A 73 13.95 -22.06 -15.39
N LEU A 74 13.97 -21.78 -14.08
CA LEU A 74 14.91 -20.86 -13.44
C LEU A 74 15.74 -21.58 -12.37
N PRO A 75 16.97 -21.11 -12.09
CA PRO A 75 17.74 -21.60 -10.96
C PRO A 75 17.01 -21.37 -9.62
N ALA A 76 16.97 -22.38 -8.76
CA ALA A 76 16.20 -22.33 -7.52
C ALA A 76 16.56 -21.13 -6.62
N VAL A 77 17.85 -20.77 -6.55
CA VAL A 77 18.30 -19.61 -5.77
C VAL A 77 17.72 -18.31 -6.33
N GLU A 78 17.69 -18.14 -7.65
CA GLU A 78 17.12 -16.96 -8.30
C GLU A 78 15.62 -16.85 -8.07
N VAL A 79 14.87 -17.95 -8.19
CA VAL A 79 13.44 -18.00 -7.86
C VAL A 79 13.19 -17.51 -6.43
N MET A 80 13.97 -18.00 -5.46
CA MET A 80 13.84 -17.57 -4.06
C MET A 80 14.17 -16.08 -3.87
N PHE A 81 15.12 -15.53 -4.64
CA PHE A 81 15.40 -14.10 -4.61
C PHE A 81 14.26 -13.28 -5.21
N LEU A 82 13.64 -13.73 -6.30
CA LEU A 82 12.51 -13.04 -6.93
C LEU A 82 11.31 -12.95 -5.97
N TYR A 83 10.94 -14.04 -5.31
CA TYR A 83 9.90 -14.02 -4.26
C TYR A 83 10.23 -13.05 -3.13
N LYS A 84 11.49 -13.02 -2.67
CA LYS A 84 11.93 -12.09 -1.63
C LYS A 84 11.86 -10.64 -2.08
N ILE A 85 12.20 -10.35 -3.33
CA ILE A 85 12.11 -8.99 -3.89
C ILE A 85 10.65 -8.56 -3.95
N ILE A 86 9.76 -9.41 -4.47
CA ILE A 86 8.31 -9.14 -4.53
C ILE A 86 7.79 -8.81 -3.13
N SER A 87 8.05 -9.68 -2.14
CA SER A 87 7.64 -9.46 -0.75
C SER A 87 8.23 -8.17 -0.15
N LYS A 88 9.49 -7.84 -0.44
CA LYS A 88 10.11 -6.59 0.04
C LYS A 88 9.45 -5.35 -0.53
N VAL A 89 9.01 -5.38 -1.79
CA VAL A 89 8.26 -4.28 -2.41
C VAL A 89 6.90 -4.13 -1.73
N GLY A 90 6.16 -5.22 -1.48
CA GLY A 90 4.88 -5.18 -0.77
C GLY A 90 4.97 -4.59 0.64
N ASN A 91 6.06 -4.86 1.35
CA ASN A 91 6.29 -4.30 2.69
C ASN A 91 6.44 -2.77 2.74
N ILE A 92 6.68 -2.11 1.60
CA ILE A 92 6.72 -0.65 1.50
C ILE A 92 5.33 -0.08 1.87
N MET A 93 4.28 -0.70 1.33
CA MET A 93 2.89 -0.32 1.61
C MET A 93 2.46 -0.67 3.04
N THR A 94 2.83 -1.84 3.58
CA THR A 94 2.50 -2.21 4.97
C THR A 94 2.99 -1.19 6.00
N THR A 95 4.16 -0.58 5.75
CA THR A 95 4.70 0.48 6.61
C THR A 95 3.81 1.73 6.58
N SER A 96 3.27 2.06 5.41
CA SER A 96 2.32 3.16 5.19
C SER A 96 0.95 2.89 5.83
N HIS A 97 0.39 1.68 5.69
CA HIS A 97 -0.90 1.30 6.25
C HIS A 97 -0.94 1.39 7.78
N ARG A 98 0.13 0.94 8.46
CA ARG A 98 0.23 1.02 9.93
C ARG A 98 0.14 2.45 10.46
N VAL A 99 0.58 3.44 9.69
CA VAL A 99 0.39 4.84 10.08
C VAL A 99 -1.08 5.22 9.93
N GLY A 100 -1.75 4.81 8.84
CA GLY A 100 -3.20 4.93 8.63
C GLY A 100 -4.08 4.27 9.71
N GLY A 101 -3.68 3.12 10.24
CA GLY A 101 -4.38 2.48 11.36
C GLY A 101 -4.30 3.29 12.67
N HIS A 102 -3.16 3.96 12.90
CA HIS A 102 -3.02 4.87 14.05
C HIS A 102 -3.86 6.14 13.86
N LEU A 103 -4.01 6.61 12.61
CA LEU A 103 -4.88 7.72 12.21
C LEU A 103 -6.36 7.46 12.60
N LEU A 104 -6.90 6.29 12.21
CA LEU A 104 -8.28 5.90 12.52
C LEU A 104 -8.56 5.81 14.03
N LEU A 105 -7.61 5.30 14.81
CA LEU A 105 -7.74 5.25 16.27
C LEU A 105 -7.81 6.63 16.92
N LEU A 106 -7.08 7.62 16.39
CA LEU A 106 -7.15 9.00 16.88
C LEU A 106 -8.49 9.66 16.57
N MET A 107 -9.09 9.35 15.42
CA MET A 107 -10.42 9.84 15.05
C MET A 107 -11.55 9.14 15.81
N ALA A 108 -11.43 7.84 16.11
CA ALA A 108 -12.45 7.08 16.83
C ALA A 108 -12.69 7.53 18.29
N HIS A 109 -11.83 8.41 18.82
CA HIS A 109 -11.96 9.00 20.14
C HIS A 109 -12.65 10.39 20.17
N TYR A 110 -13.14 10.87 19.02
CA TYR A 110 -13.95 12.08 18.88
C TYR A 110 -15.29 11.77 18.19
#